data_AF-A0A959Z2J1-F1
#
_entry.id   AF-A0A959Z2J1-F1
#
_cell.length_a   1.000
_cell.length_b   1.000
_cell.length_c   1.000
_cell.angle_alpha   90.00
_cell.angle_beta   90.00
_cell.angle_gamma   90.00
#
_symmetry.space_group_name_H-M   'P 1'
#
loop_
_entity.id
_entity.type
_entity.pdbx_description
1 polymer ?
#
loop_
_entity_poly.entity_id
_entity_poly.type
_entity_poly.pdbx_seq_one_letter_code
_entity_poly.pdbx_strand_id
1 'polypeptide(L)' 'MNESNGTAPGEGLFAHIRTNKGEIVIQLAYQQVPMTVANFVGLAEGKVNNTAKPEGTPYFDGLIFHRVIPGFMI' A
#
# COMPACT_ATOMS: atom_id res chain seq x y z
N MET A 1 8.74 1.41 35.69
CA MET A 1 7.86 0.58 34.84
C MET A 1 6.83 1.50 34.21
N ASN A 2 7.13 2.06 33.03
CA ASN A 2 6.19 2.29 31.93
C ASN A 2 6.91 3.06 30.82
N GLU A 3 7.43 2.33 29.84
CA GLU A 3 7.53 2.85 28.48
C GLU A 3 6.73 1.88 27.62
N SER A 4 5.48 2.26 27.33
CA SER A 4 4.72 1.68 26.23
C SER A 4 5.35 2.17 24.93
N ASN A 5 6.53 1.64 24.60
CA ASN A 5 7.10 1.77 23.27
C ASN A 5 6.17 1.03 22.31
N GLY A 6 5.50 1.79 21.44
CA GLY A 6 4.79 1.26 20.29
C GLY A 6 5.72 0.29 19.58
N THR A 7 5.28 -0.96 19.48
CA THR A 7 6.03 -2.07 18.90
C THR A 7 6.58 -1.60 17.56
N ALA A 8 7.91 -1.46 17.46
CA ALA A 8 8.58 -1.31 16.17
C ALA A 8 8.03 -2.40 15.24
N PRO A 9 7.71 -2.11 13.97
CA PRO A 9 7.22 -3.15 13.08
C PRO A 9 8.26 -4.26 13.08
N GLY A 10 7.90 -5.44 13.56
CA GLY A 10 8.73 -6.63 13.42
C GLY A 10 9.09 -6.82 11.94
N GLU A 11 10.12 -7.63 11.67
CA GLU A 11 10.58 -7.94 10.32
C GLU A 11 9.42 -8.08 9.32
N GLY A 12 9.41 -7.24 8.28
CA GLY A 12 8.30 -7.22 7.31
C GLY A 12 8.35 -6.03 6.36
N LEU A 13 7.62 -6.15 5.25
CA LEU A 13 7.39 -5.07 4.30
C LEU A 13 5.98 -4.53 4.49
N PHE A 14 5.85 -3.23 4.67
CA PHE A 14 4.57 -2.56 4.95
C PHE A 14 4.30 -1.47 3.92
N ALA A 15 3.03 -1.23 3.61
CA ALA A 15 2.59 -0.09 2.83
C ALA A 15 1.59 0.76 3.63
N HIS A 16 1.77 2.07 3.55
CA HIS A 16 0.89 3.06 4.17
C HIS A 16 0.01 3.68 3.09
N ILE A 17 -1.29 3.36 3.11
CA ILE A 17 -2.27 3.94 2.19
C ILE A 17 -2.93 5.10 2.93
N ARG A 18 -2.58 6.32 2.53
CA ARG A 18 -3.18 7.54 3.08
C ARG A 18 -4.41 7.92 2.27
N THR A 19 -5.55 7.90 2.93
CA THR A 19 -6.83 8.28 2.33
C THR A 19 -7.37 9.54 3.00
N ASN A 20 -8.38 10.17 2.40
CA ASN A 20 -9.13 11.24 3.05
C ASN A 20 -9.99 10.78 4.26
N LYS A 21 -10.05 9.48 4.53
CA LYS A 21 -10.75 8.88 5.68
C LYS A 21 -9.81 8.35 6.76
N GLY A 22 -8.49 8.47 6.57
CA GLY A 22 -7.47 7.99 7.49
C GLY A 22 -6.38 7.18 6.81
N GLU A 23 -5.43 6.70 7.62
CA GLU A 23 -4.33 5.86 7.16
C GLU A 23 -4.68 4.37 7.34
N ILE A 24 -4.36 3.57 6.32
CA ILE A 24 -4.47 2.12 6.34
C ILE A 24 -3.04 1.57 6.22
N VAL A 25 -2.62 0.79 7.21
CA VAL A 25 -1.31 0.12 7.19
C VAL A 25 -1.52 -1.34 6.82
N ILE A 26 -0.89 -1.78 5.74
CA ILE A 26 -0.97 -3.17 5.27
C ILE A 26 0.42 -3.83 5.31
N GLN A 27 0.48 -5.07 5.77
CA GLN A 27 1.67 -5.91 5.67
C GLN A 27 1.62 -6.66 4.34
N LEU A 28 2.73 -6.61 3.58
CA LEU A 28 2.84 -7.23 2.27
C LEU A 28 3.45 -8.63 2.37
N ALA A 29 2.77 -9.62 1.80
CA ALA A 29 3.16 -11.03 1.79
C ALA A 29 4.25 -11.34 0.74
N TYR A 30 5.37 -10.62 0.78
CA TYR A 30 6.41 -10.67 -0.26
C TYR A 30 7.11 -12.03 -0.38
N GLN A 31 7.14 -12.82 0.68
CA GLN A 31 7.71 -14.17 0.66
C GLN A 31 6.83 -15.17 -0.09
N GLN A 32 5.51 -15.00 -0.05
CA GLN A 32 4.55 -15.91 -0.69
C GLN A 32 4.22 -15.46 -2.12
N VAL A 33 4.07 -14.16 -2.34
CA VAL A 33 3.65 -13.57 -3.63
C VAL A 33 4.60 -12.44 -4.08
N PRO A 34 5.89 -12.74 -4.31
CA PRO A 34 6.91 -11.73 -4.56
C PRO A 34 6.63 -10.87 -5.79
N MET A 35 6.16 -11.47 -6.90
CA MET A 35 5.90 -10.73 -8.14
C MET A 35 4.75 -9.73 -7.99
N THR A 36 3.69 -10.11 -7.28
CA THR A 36 2.54 -9.23 -7.01
C THR A 36 2.95 -8.08 -6.11
N VAL A 37 3.72 -8.36 -5.05
CA VAL A 37 4.22 -7.33 -4.15
C VAL A 37 5.19 -6.39 -4.86
N ALA A 38 6.11 -6.91 -5.67
CA ALA A 38 7.04 -6.09 -6.45
C ALA A 38 6.30 -5.17 -7.42
N ASN A 39 5.27 -5.67 -8.11
CA ASN A 39 4.44 -4.84 -9.00
C ASN A 39 3.69 -3.76 -8.22
N PHE A 40 3.07 -4.10 -7.09
CA PHE A 40 2.35 -3.14 -6.24
C PHE A 40 3.27 -2.02 -5.74
N VAL A 41 4.43 -2.38 -5.18
CA VAL A 41 5.43 -1.41 -4.69
C VAL A 41 5.97 -0.56 -5.83
N GLY A 42 6.32 -1.18 -6.96
CA GLY A 42 6.84 -0.46 -8.13
C GLY A 42 5.86 0.55 -8.71
N LEU A 43 4.56 0.22 -8.75
CA LEU A 43 3.51 1.17 -9.13
C LEU A 43 3.34 2.28 -8.08
N ALA A 44 3.35 1.95 -6.79
CA ALA A 44 3.26 2.93 -5.71
C ALA A 44 4.43 3.94 -5.71
N GLU A 45 5.63 3.49 -6.08
CA GLU A 45 6.83 4.34 -6.16
C GLU A 45 7.03 4.99 -7.54
N GLY A 46 6.14 4.74 -8.52
CA GLY A 46 6.26 5.29 -9.87
C GLY A 46 7.39 4.69 -10.72
N LYS A 47 7.92 3.53 -10.33
CA LYS A 47 9.03 2.83 -11.01
C LYS A 47 8.59 1.87 -12.12
N VAL A 48 7.28 1.60 -12.22
CA VAL A 48 6.71 0.68 -13.22
C VAL A 48 6.00 1.48 -14.31
N ASN A 49 6.45 1.28 -15.55
CA ASN A 49 5.86 1.91 -16.72
C ASN A 49 4.45 1.39 -16.97
N ASN A 50 3.55 2.32 -17.28
CA ASN A 50 2.14 2.05 -17.51
C ASN A 50 1.58 3.09 -18.48
N THR A 51 0.38 2.86 -18.99
CA THR A 51 -0.25 3.72 -20.01
C THR A 51 -1.17 4.79 -19.43
N ALA A 52 -1.39 4.80 -18.10
CA ALA A 52 -2.36 5.67 -17.45
C ALA A 52 -1.73 6.92 -16.80
N LYS A 53 -0.45 6.83 -16.41
CA LYS A 53 0.29 7.90 -15.74
C LYS A 53 1.66 8.08 -16.42
N PRO A 54 2.23 9.30 -16.44
CA PRO A 54 3.59 9.51 -16.89
C PRO A 54 4.61 8.68 -16.08
N GLU A 55 5.73 8.32 -16.71
CA GLU A 55 6.84 7.62 -16.05
C GLU A 55 7.37 8.42 -14.85
N GLY A 56 7.73 7.72 -13.77
CA GLY A 56 8.15 8.34 -12.52
C GLY A 56 7.01 8.88 -11.64
N THR A 57 5.76 8.81 -12.09
CA THR A 57 4.60 9.27 -11.30
C THR A 57 4.03 8.13 -10.44
N PRO A 58 3.90 8.29 -9.11
CA PRO A 58 3.19 7.34 -8.25
C PRO A 58 1.79 7.01 -8.78
N TYR A 59 1.54 5.73 -9.02
CA TYR A 59 0.35 5.30 -9.76
C TYR A 59 -0.95 5.51 -8.97
N PHE A 60 -0.94 5.17 -7.67
CA PHE A 60 -2.14 5.13 -6.84
C PHE A 60 -2.59 6.51 -6.33
N ASP A 61 -1.77 7.54 -6.51
CA ASP A 61 -2.07 8.89 -6.04
C ASP A 61 -3.29 9.48 -6.77
N GLY A 62 -4.25 9.92 -5.96
CA GLY A 62 -5.51 10.52 -6.41
C GLY A 62 -6.57 9.51 -6.88
N LEU A 63 -6.33 8.20 -6.77
CA LEU A 63 -7.35 7.19 -7.09
C LEU A 63 -8.43 7.11 -6.01
N ILE A 64 -9.65 6.75 -6.42
CA ILE A 64 -10.78 6.53 -5.54
C ILE A 64 -11.05 5.03 -5.35
N PHE A 65 -11.55 4.67 -4.17
CA PHE A 65 -12.20 3.37 -3.97
C PHE A 65 -13.58 3.41 -4.64
N HIS A 66 -13.63 3.04 -5.92
CA HIS A 66 -14.83 3.18 -6.75
C HIS A 66 -15.94 2.18 -6.42
N ARG A 67 -15.64 1.10 -5.68
CA ARG A 67 -16.60 0.05 -5.35
C ARG A 67 -16.54 -0.28 -3.86
N VAL A 68 -17.64 -0.01 -3.15
CA VAL A 68 -17.77 -0.30 -1.71
C VAL A 68 -19.00 -1.16 -1.51
N ILE A 69 -18.82 -2.34 -0.89
CA ILE A 69 -19.91 -3.25 -0.51
C ILE A 69 -19.83 -3.46 1.00
N PRO A 70 -20.81 -2.94 1.77
CA PRO A 70 -20.81 -3.07 3.23
C PRO A 70 -20.68 -4.53 3.67
N GLY A 71 -19.73 -4.80 4.56
CA GLY A 71 -19.48 -6.14 5.10
C GLY A 71 -18.79 -7.12 4.15
N PHE A 72 -18.31 -6.66 2.97
CA PHE A 72 -17.66 -7.54 1.99
C PHE A 72 -16.32 -7.00 1.49
N MET A 73 -16.33 -5.90 0.74
CA MET A 73 -15.10 -5.36 0.11
C MET A 73 -15.18 -3.86 -0.12
N ILE A 74 -14.01 -3.26 -0.26
CA ILE A 74 -13.78 -1.87 -0.65
C ILE A 74 -12.66 -1.80 -1.69
#